data_AF-A0A7J4V8V1-F1
#
_entry.id   AF-A0A7J4V8V1-F1
#
_cell.length_a   1.000
_cell.length_b   1.000
_cell.length_c   1.000
_cell.angle_alpha   90.00
_cell.angle_beta   90.00
_cell.angle_gamma   90.00
#
_symmetry.space_group_name_H-M   'P 1'
#
loop_
_entity.id
_entity.type
_entity.pdbx_description
1 polymer ?
#
loop_
_entity_poly.entity_id
_entity_poly.type
_entity_poly.pdbx_seq_one_letter_code
_entity_poly.pdbx_strand_id
1 'polypeptide(L)'
;GKAEKVVEDLDLPKGRHLIEPMPGALLMLLLLKGKLKGKIPQLKDFILSHIRFIHADTADIDLELGFLQHLAVKFEQHPVRIAVVTSSIKYEADIVLSQVFKVFREELQNTGLKGSELEELTNLFSDHNTFYDAVLTATDSSEIRLKPFRDLYSMALHKLAVPVDHFDRVIGFEDSESGNLAIRAAGIGLAVAVPFAQTAGHNLSSASYVAKYGLPEVIFKKHLFFNQ
;
A
#
# COMPACT_ATOMS: atom_id res chain seq x y z
N GLY A 1 24.94 11.84 9.20
CA GLY A 1 24.23 11.60 10.46
C GLY A 1 24.47 10.18 10.91
N LYS A 2 24.46 9.88 12.21
CA LYS A 2 24.78 8.55 12.80
C LYS A 2 23.76 7.43 12.49
N ALA A 3 22.98 7.55 11.42
CA ALA A 3 21.88 6.63 11.11
C ALA A 3 22.40 5.21 10.83
N GLU A 4 23.47 5.06 10.07
CA GLU A 4 24.10 3.75 9.82
C GLU A 4 24.59 3.09 11.12
N LYS A 5 25.18 3.89 12.00
CA LYS A 5 25.66 3.42 13.32
C LYS A 5 24.51 2.97 14.24
N VAL A 6 23.38 3.68 14.22
CA VAL A 6 22.17 3.28 14.98
C VAL A 6 21.56 2.00 14.41
N VAL A 7 21.57 1.80 13.09
CA VAL A 7 21.09 0.57 12.46
C VAL A 7 22.00 -0.62 12.79
N GLU A 8 23.32 -0.43 12.80
CA GLU A 8 24.30 -1.43 13.26
C GLU A 8 24.10 -1.77 14.75
N ASP A 9 23.86 -0.77 15.60
CA ASP A 9 23.65 -0.96 17.04
C ASP A 9 22.30 -1.66 17.37
N LEU A 10 21.35 -1.68 16.44
CA LEU A 10 20.02 -2.29 16.61
C LEU A 10 19.98 -3.80 16.32
N ASP A 11 21.08 -4.40 15.86
CA ASP A 11 21.24 -5.83 15.53
C ASP A 11 19.99 -6.42 14.82
N LEU A 12 19.52 -5.70 13.80
CA LEU A 12 18.33 -6.11 13.07
C LEU A 12 18.60 -7.44 12.35
N PRO A 13 17.65 -8.40 12.38
CA PRO A 13 17.80 -9.65 11.64
C PRO A 13 18.10 -9.38 10.17
N LYS A 14 18.97 -10.21 9.56
CA LYS A 14 19.37 -10.04 8.16
C LYS A 14 18.15 -9.91 7.24
N GLY A 15 18.07 -8.82 6.49
CA GLY A 15 16.94 -8.51 5.60
C GLY A 15 15.78 -7.78 6.27
N ARG A 16 15.95 -7.25 7.49
CA ARG A 16 15.01 -6.34 8.15
C ARG A 16 15.51 -4.90 8.07
N HIS A 17 14.58 -3.99 7.89
CA HIS A 17 14.78 -2.55 7.92
C HIS A 17 14.07 -1.94 9.15
N LEU A 18 14.55 -0.78 9.59
CA LEU A 18 13.89 0.00 10.65
C LEU A 18 12.52 0.51 10.20
N ILE A 19 12.40 0.85 8.92
CA ILE A 19 11.17 1.29 8.26
C ILE A 19 10.89 0.29 7.15
N GLU A 20 9.74 -0.36 7.25
CA GLU A 20 9.29 -1.41 6.33
C GLU A 20 7.94 -1.03 5.74
N PRO A 21 7.68 -1.32 4.46
CA PRO A 21 6.33 -1.24 3.93
C PRO A 21 5.41 -2.27 4.59
N MET A 22 4.11 -1.99 4.51
CA MET A 22 3.09 -2.99 4.78
C MET A 22 3.29 -4.20 3.85
N PRO A 23 3.12 -5.45 4.34
CA PRO A 23 3.21 -6.64 3.51
C PRO A 23 2.36 -6.51 2.24
N GLY A 24 2.96 -6.84 1.09
CA GLY A 24 2.32 -6.79 -0.23
C GLY A 24 2.14 -5.39 -0.84
N ALA A 25 2.63 -4.32 -0.20
CA ALA A 25 2.51 -2.97 -0.74
C ALA A 25 3.17 -2.82 -2.11
N LEU A 26 4.37 -3.39 -2.33
CA LEU A 26 5.03 -3.37 -3.63
C LEU A 26 4.15 -3.98 -4.73
N LEU A 27 3.66 -5.20 -4.50
CA LEU A 27 2.80 -5.89 -5.45
C LEU A 27 1.51 -5.12 -5.73
N MET A 28 0.85 -4.61 -4.68
CA MET A 28 -0.38 -3.84 -4.81
C MET A 28 -0.15 -2.55 -5.62
N LEU A 29 0.92 -1.80 -5.32
CA LEU A 29 1.23 -0.55 -6.00
C LEU A 29 1.57 -0.78 -7.48
N LEU A 30 2.37 -1.80 -7.79
CA LEU A 30 2.66 -2.19 -9.19
C LEU A 30 1.39 -2.60 -9.94
N LEU A 31 0.50 -3.36 -9.29
CA LEU A 31 -0.77 -3.78 -9.88
C LEU A 31 -1.66 -2.57 -10.17
N LEU A 32 -1.90 -1.71 -9.18
CA LEU A 32 -2.80 -0.56 -9.29
C LEU A 32 -2.30 0.51 -10.26
N LYS A 33 -0.97 0.68 -10.38
CA LYS A 33 -0.36 1.56 -11.39
C LYS A 33 -0.23 0.90 -12.78
N GLY A 34 -0.78 -0.29 -12.97
CA GLY A 34 -0.86 -0.95 -14.28
C GLY A 34 0.48 -1.48 -14.80
N LYS A 35 1.42 -1.83 -13.91
CA LYS A 35 2.80 -2.18 -14.28
C LYS A 35 3.08 -3.68 -14.43
N LEU A 36 2.09 -4.53 -14.13
CA LEU A 36 2.28 -5.98 -14.08
C LEU A 36 1.90 -6.73 -15.36
N LYS A 37 1.29 -6.08 -16.36
CA LYS A 37 0.87 -6.79 -17.58
C LYS A 37 2.08 -7.42 -18.28
N GLY A 38 1.97 -8.70 -18.57
CA GLY A 38 3.03 -9.48 -19.22
C GLY A 38 4.22 -9.83 -18.32
N LYS A 39 4.20 -9.40 -17.05
CA LYS A 39 5.28 -9.66 -16.07
C LYS A 39 4.91 -10.69 -15.00
N ILE A 40 3.65 -11.13 -14.93
CA ILE A 40 3.17 -12.11 -13.95
C ILE A 40 3.96 -13.42 -13.98
N PRO A 41 4.27 -14.03 -15.15
CA PRO A 41 5.06 -15.26 -15.19
C PRO A 41 6.46 -15.10 -14.59
N GLN A 42 7.13 -13.97 -14.85
CA GLN A 42 8.46 -13.66 -14.33
C GLN A 42 8.44 -13.40 -12.81
N LEU A 43 7.34 -12.81 -12.32
CA LEU A 43 7.12 -12.51 -10.90
C LEU A 43 6.50 -13.67 -10.12
N LYS A 44 6.38 -14.86 -10.71
CA LYS A 44 5.63 -15.99 -10.13
C LYS A 44 6.06 -16.32 -8.70
N ASP A 45 7.35 -16.47 -8.45
CA ASP A 45 7.84 -16.85 -7.11
C ASP A 45 7.58 -15.75 -6.07
N PHE A 46 7.74 -14.48 -6.47
CA PHE A 46 7.40 -13.33 -5.64
C PHE A 46 5.91 -13.31 -5.29
N ILE A 47 5.03 -13.52 -6.27
CA ILE A 47 3.57 -13.59 -6.08
C ILE A 47 3.19 -14.78 -5.19
N LEU A 48 3.77 -15.96 -5.43
CA LEU A 48 3.52 -17.15 -4.64
C LEU A 48 3.93 -16.97 -3.17
N SER A 49 4.98 -16.20 -2.90
CA SER A 49 5.37 -15.88 -1.52
C SER A 49 4.25 -15.15 -0.76
N HIS A 50 3.53 -14.23 -1.43
CA HIS A 50 2.39 -13.52 -0.85
C HIS A 50 1.15 -14.39 -0.72
N ILE A 51 0.87 -15.28 -1.68
CA ILE A 51 -0.25 -16.23 -1.59
C ILE A 51 -0.02 -17.20 -0.43
N ARG A 52 1.18 -17.77 -0.31
CA ARG A 52 1.56 -18.67 0.79
C ARG A 52 1.56 -17.98 2.15
N PHE A 53 1.84 -16.68 2.19
CA PHE A 53 1.76 -15.90 3.42
C PHE A 53 0.33 -15.87 4.00
N ILE A 54 -0.71 -15.89 3.14
CA ILE A 54 -2.11 -15.83 3.57
C ILE A 54 -2.83 -17.18 3.55
N HIS A 55 -2.32 -18.15 2.77
CA HIS A 55 -2.88 -19.49 2.62
C HIS A 55 -1.85 -20.54 2.99
N ALA A 56 -2.22 -21.43 3.91
CA ALA A 56 -1.35 -22.50 4.39
C ALA A 56 -1.26 -23.74 3.46
N ASP A 57 -1.57 -23.61 2.16
CA ASP A 57 -1.37 -24.58 1.04
C ASP A 57 -2.60 -24.92 0.17
N THR A 58 -3.79 -24.35 0.43
CA THR A 58 -5.05 -24.77 -0.25
C THR A 58 -5.58 -23.82 -1.33
N ALA A 59 -4.84 -22.79 -1.72
CA ALA A 59 -5.28 -21.89 -2.79
C ALA A 59 -5.08 -22.51 -4.18
N ASP A 60 -6.05 -22.35 -5.07
CA ASP A 60 -5.89 -22.67 -6.49
C ASP A 60 -4.97 -21.61 -7.13
N ILE A 61 -3.67 -21.92 -7.14
CA ILE A 61 -2.62 -21.02 -7.61
C ILE A 61 -2.87 -20.55 -9.05
N ASP A 62 -3.33 -21.45 -9.92
CA ASP A 62 -3.52 -21.12 -11.33
C ASP A 62 -4.71 -20.17 -11.50
N LEU A 63 -5.76 -20.33 -10.69
CA LEU A 63 -6.87 -19.37 -10.60
C LEU A 63 -6.42 -17.99 -10.12
N GLU A 64 -5.62 -17.92 -9.04
CA GLU A 64 -5.11 -16.66 -8.49
C GLU A 64 -4.20 -15.92 -9.47
N LEU A 65 -3.31 -16.65 -10.17
CA LEU A 65 -2.46 -16.08 -11.21
C LEU A 65 -3.28 -15.60 -12.41
N GLY A 66 -4.31 -16.36 -12.82
CA GLY A 66 -5.25 -15.96 -13.87
C GLY A 66 -6.03 -14.69 -13.53
N PHE A 67 -6.51 -14.58 -12.29
CA PHE A 67 -7.17 -13.38 -11.80
C PHE A 67 -6.23 -12.16 -11.78
N LEU A 68 -5.02 -12.33 -11.27
CA LEU A 68 -4.03 -11.25 -11.24
C LEU A 68 -3.63 -10.79 -12.65
N GLN A 69 -3.51 -11.72 -13.61
CA GLN A 69 -3.28 -11.41 -15.01
C GLN A 69 -4.43 -10.58 -15.61
N HIS A 70 -5.68 -10.93 -15.29
CA HIS A 70 -6.85 -10.15 -15.72
C HIS A 70 -6.82 -8.71 -15.16
N LEU A 71 -6.55 -8.56 -13.86
CA LEU A 71 -6.43 -7.23 -13.24
C LEU A 71 -5.26 -6.42 -13.81
N ALA A 72 -4.12 -7.05 -14.07
CA ALA A 72 -2.96 -6.38 -14.64
C ALA A 72 -3.26 -5.75 -16.01
N VAL A 73 -4.05 -6.43 -16.85
CA VAL A 73 -4.53 -5.87 -18.13
C VAL A 73 -5.48 -4.70 -17.89
N LYS A 74 -6.42 -4.84 -16.94
CA LYS A 74 -7.41 -3.80 -16.63
C LYS A 74 -6.74 -2.50 -16.13
N PHE A 75 -5.79 -2.62 -15.20
CA PHE A 75 -5.11 -1.46 -14.61
C PHE A 75 -4.03 -0.86 -15.50
N GLU A 76 -3.49 -1.60 -16.47
CA GLU A 76 -2.64 -0.97 -17.51
C GLU A 76 -3.45 0.07 -18.31
N GLN A 77 -4.70 -0.26 -18.66
CA GLN A 77 -5.58 0.64 -19.40
C GLN A 77 -6.12 1.78 -18.54
N HIS A 78 -6.38 1.51 -17.26
CA HIS A 78 -6.99 2.44 -16.32
C HIS A 78 -6.26 2.38 -14.97
N PRO A 79 -5.05 2.96 -14.87
CA PRO A 79 -4.30 2.95 -13.62
C PRO A 79 -5.04 3.74 -12.55
N VAL A 80 -4.96 3.25 -11.31
CA VAL A 80 -5.64 3.87 -10.16
C VAL A 80 -4.84 5.07 -9.66
N ARG A 81 -5.56 6.15 -9.33
CA ARG A 81 -4.99 7.31 -8.63
C ARG A 81 -4.79 6.97 -7.15
N ILE A 82 -3.61 7.24 -6.61
CA ILE A 82 -3.20 6.84 -5.26
C ILE A 82 -2.76 8.06 -4.47
N ALA A 83 -3.30 8.20 -3.25
CA ALA A 83 -2.85 9.20 -2.29
C ALA A 83 -2.26 8.56 -1.03
N VAL A 84 -1.26 9.20 -0.46
CA VAL A 84 -0.78 8.92 0.92
C VAL A 84 -1.36 9.97 1.86
N VAL A 85 -1.91 9.51 2.98
CA VAL A 85 -2.52 10.38 4.01
C VAL A 85 -1.97 10.02 5.38
N THR A 86 -1.16 10.90 5.99
CA THR A 86 -0.51 10.65 7.27
C THR A 86 -0.67 11.81 8.26
N SER A 87 -0.69 11.50 9.57
CA SER A 87 -0.64 12.48 10.65
C SER A 87 0.80 12.89 11.02
N SER A 88 1.81 12.38 10.32
CA SER A 88 3.18 12.89 10.42
C SER A 88 3.33 14.20 9.67
N ILE A 89 4.24 15.06 10.11
CA ILE A 89 4.57 16.29 9.36
C ILE A 89 5.33 15.94 8.06
N LYS A 90 5.36 16.88 7.11
CA LYS A 90 5.97 16.65 5.79
C LYS A 90 7.39 16.08 5.85
N TYR A 91 8.24 16.65 6.70
CA TYR A 91 9.63 16.22 6.83
C TYR A 91 9.77 14.74 7.23
N GLU A 92 8.98 14.29 8.20
CA GLU A 92 8.97 12.90 8.64
C GLU A 92 8.42 11.97 7.56
N ALA A 93 7.32 12.39 6.92
CA ALA A 93 6.71 11.63 5.83
C ALA A 93 7.69 11.44 4.66
N ASP A 94 8.42 12.48 4.27
CA ASP A 94 9.40 12.42 3.18
C ASP A 94 10.55 11.43 3.50
N ILE A 95 11.03 11.41 4.75
CA ILE A 95 12.05 10.45 5.19
C ILE A 95 11.51 9.01 5.13
N VAL A 96 10.34 8.78 5.71
CA VAL A 96 9.73 7.45 5.78
C VAL A 96 9.43 6.91 4.39
N LEU A 97 8.79 7.71 3.52
CA LEU A 97 8.45 7.31 2.17
C LEU A 97 9.69 7.07 1.29
N SER A 98 10.73 7.90 1.43
CA SER A 98 12.00 7.67 0.74
C SER A 98 12.63 6.34 1.14
N GLN A 99 12.56 5.98 2.42
CA GLN A 99 13.06 4.71 2.90
C GLN A 99 12.21 3.52 2.44
N VAL A 100 10.88 3.64 2.47
CA VAL A 100 9.97 2.63 1.90
C VAL A 100 10.29 2.39 0.42
N PHE A 101 10.53 3.44 -0.35
CA PHE A 101 10.88 3.33 -1.77
C PHE A 101 12.25 2.69 -1.98
N LYS A 102 13.21 2.92 -1.07
CA LYS A 102 14.47 2.17 -1.05
C LYS A 102 14.22 0.67 -0.86
N VAL A 103 13.40 0.28 0.13
CA VAL A 103 13.04 -1.12 0.37
C VAL A 103 12.35 -1.74 -0.86
N PHE A 104 11.41 -1.04 -1.50
CA PHE A 104 10.78 -1.52 -2.74
C PHE A 104 11.78 -1.79 -3.86
N ARG A 105 12.79 -0.93 -4.03
CA ARG A 105 13.84 -1.16 -5.02
C ARG A 105 14.69 -2.38 -4.68
N GLU A 106 14.98 -2.61 -3.40
CA GLU A 106 15.71 -3.80 -2.93
C GLU A 106 14.88 -5.08 -3.09
N GLU A 107 13.59 -5.06 -2.76
CA GLU A 107 12.66 -6.15 -3.01
C GLU A 107 12.60 -6.51 -4.50
N LEU A 108 12.51 -5.51 -5.39
CA LEU A 108 12.49 -5.71 -6.84
C LEU A 108 13.70 -6.50 -7.35
N GLN A 109 14.90 -6.26 -6.81
CA GLN A 109 16.11 -7.01 -7.18
C GLN A 109 15.97 -8.51 -6.90
N ASN A 110 15.13 -8.89 -5.94
CA ASN A 110 14.93 -10.27 -5.51
C ASN A 110 13.73 -10.96 -6.19
N THR A 111 13.02 -10.27 -7.10
CA THR A 111 11.81 -10.82 -7.76
C THR A 111 12.08 -11.74 -8.95
N GLY A 112 13.32 -11.81 -9.43
CA GLY A 112 13.70 -12.58 -10.62
C GLY A 112 13.60 -11.82 -11.95
N LEU A 113 13.08 -10.59 -11.95
CA LEU A 113 13.13 -9.68 -13.09
C LEU A 113 14.58 -9.33 -13.46
N LYS A 114 14.85 -9.06 -14.75
CA LYS A 114 16.19 -8.75 -15.26
C LYS A 114 16.15 -7.66 -16.33
N GLY A 115 17.30 -7.03 -16.57
CA GLY A 115 17.50 -6.08 -17.66
C GLY A 115 16.57 -4.87 -17.59
N SER A 116 16.08 -4.45 -18.75
CA SER A 116 15.26 -3.23 -18.88
C SER A 116 13.97 -3.24 -18.07
N GLU A 117 13.34 -4.41 -17.86
CA GLU A 117 12.12 -4.51 -17.06
C GLU A 117 12.38 -4.20 -15.58
N LEU A 118 13.49 -4.71 -15.04
CA LEU A 118 13.89 -4.43 -13.66
C LEU A 118 14.26 -2.96 -13.48
N GLU A 119 15.00 -2.39 -14.43
CA GLU A 119 15.37 -0.97 -14.41
C GLU A 119 14.14 -0.06 -14.47
N GLU A 120 13.18 -0.36 -15.35
CA GLU A 120 11.93 0.39 -15.46
C GLU A 120 11.15 0.42 -14.12
N LEU A 121 10.94 -0.75 -13.50
CA LEU A 121 10.21 -0.83 -12.24
C LEU A 121 10.99 -0.23 -11.07
N THR A 122 12.32 -0.35 -11.07
CA THR A 122 13.17 0.27 -10.04
C THR A 122 13.10 1.79 -10.12
N ASN A 123 13.12 2.35 -11.35
CA ASN A 123 13.03 3.79 -11.59
C ASN A 123 11.68 4.38 -11.19
N LEU A 124 10.60 3.58 -11.25
CA LEU A 124 9.28 4.00 -10.77
C LEU A 124 9.28 4.37 -9.28
N PHE A 125 10.14 3.73 -8.48
CA PHE A 125 10.30 4.00 -7.04
C PHE A 125 11.54 4.85 -6.74
N SER A 126 11.92 5.75 -7.65
CA SER A 126 13.03 6.69 -7.44
C SER A 126 12.63 7.91 -6.59
N ASP A 127 11.41 8.40 -6.76
CA ASP A 127 10.88 9.56 -6.03
C ASP A 127 9.38 9.40 -5.72
N HIS A 128 9.04 9.38 -4.44
CA HIS A 128 7.65 9.24 -3.99
C HIS A 128 6.76 10.43 -4.36
N ASN A 129 7.34 11.62 -4.58
CA ASN A 129 6.58 12.81 -4.94
C ASN A 129 6.04 12.75 -6.38
N THR A 130 6.65 11.95 -7.24
CA THR A 130 6.19 11.74 -8.63
C THR A 130 5.35 10.47 -8.78
N PHE A 131 5.52 9.51 -7.86
CA PHE A 131 4.79 8.24 -7.88
C PHE A 131 3.32 8.40 -7.41
N TYR A 132 3.10 9.04 -6.27
CA TYR A 132 1.76 9.24 -5.72
C TYR A 132 1.10 10.45 -6.37
N ASP A 133 -0.19 10.32 -6.66
CA ASP A 133 -0.99 11.39 -7.25
C ASP A 133 -1.29 12.50 -6.22
N ALA A 134 -1.23 12.17 -4.92
CA ALA A 134 -1.23 13.15 -3.84
C ALA A 134 -0.52 12.62 -2.58
N VAL A 135 0.14 13.51 -1.84
CA VAL A 135 0.64 13.24 -0.49
C VAL A 135 0.08 14.32 0.44
N LEU A 136 -0.59 13.90 1.50
CA LEU A 136 -1.23 14.74 2.51
C LEU A 136 -0.65 14.36 3.87
N THR A 137 -0.19 15.37 4.58
CA THR A 137 0.57 15.26 5.83
C THR A 137 -0.06 16.15 6.89
N ALA A 138 0.37 16.04 8.15
CA ALA A 138 -0.07 16.97 9.18
C ALA A 138 0.27 18.42 8.89
N THR A 139 1.26 18.71 8.03
CA THR A 139 1.60 20.07 7.59
C THR A 139 0.52 20.69 6.70
N ASP A 140 -0.34 19.88 6.07
CA ASP A 140 -1.45 20.34 5.24
C ASP A 140 -2.69 20.73 6.07
N SER A 141 -2.69 20.48 7.39
CA SER A 141 -3.83 20.75 8.29
C SER A 141 -3.37 21.40 9.61
N SER A 142 -4.32 21.69 10.49
CA SER A 142 -4.05 22.09 11.88
C SER A 142 -4.08 20.87 12.79
N GLU A 143 -3.28 20.86 13.87
CA GLU A 143 -3.20 19.76 14.85
C GLU A 143 -4.58 19.31 15.36
N ILE A 144 -5.45 20.26 15.69
CA ILE A 144 -6.83 20.02 16.17
C ILE A 144 -7.76 19.38 15.12
N ARG A 145 -7.28 19.20 13.88
CA ARG A 145 -8.00 18.63 12.73
C ARG A 145 -7.30 17.40 12.15
N LEU A 146 -6.32 16.83 12.85
CA LEU A 146 -5.72 15.55 12.48
C LEU A 146 -6.66 14.38 12.78
N LYS A 147 -6.27 13.15 12.41
CA LYS A 147 -7.06 11.94 12.71
C LYS A 147 -7.43 11.92 14.21
N PRO A 148 -8.71 11.69 14.57
CA PRO A 148 -9.74 11.02 13.78
C PRO A 148 -10.61 11.93 12.90
N PHE A 149 -10.30 13.22 12.75
CA PHE A 149 -11.03 14.10 11.86
C PHE A 149 -10.77 13.78 10.38
N ARG A 150 -11.75 14.06 9.53
CA ARG A 150 -11.78 13.67 8.11
C ARG A 150 -10.89 14.51 7.20
N ASP A 151 -10.30 15.59 7.72
CA ASP A 151 -9.82 16.72 6.93
C ASP A 151 -8.75 16.31 5.93
N LEU A 152 -7.73 15.57 6.36
CA LEU A 152 -6.68 15.10 5.46
C LEU A 152 -7.20 14.18 4.35
N TYR A 153 -8.16 13.30 4.65
CA TYR A 153 -8.80 12.46 3.63
C TYR A 153 -9.69 13.27 2.68
N SER A 154 -10.40 14.27 3.20
CA SER A 154 -11.22 15.17 2.38
C SER A 154 -10.35 15.98 1.41
N MET A 155 -9.20 16.46 1.88
CA MET A 155 -8.19 17.11 1.05
C MET A 155 -7.59 16.16 0.01
N ALA A 156 -7.36 14.89 0.38
CA ALA A 156 -6.89 13.87 -0.57
C ALA A 156 -7.92 13.60 -1.68
N LEU A 157 -9.19 13.40 -1.33
CA LEU A 157 -10.28 13.22 -2.31
C LEU A 157 -10.37 14.42 -3.27
N HIS A 158 -10.21 15.64 -2.74
CA HIS A 158 -10.17 16.86 -3.54
C HIS A 158 -8.93 16.92 -4.46
N LYS A 159 -7.71 16.69 -3.94
CA LYS A 159 -6.47 16.67 -4.75
C LYS A 159 -6.52 15.59 -5.84
N LEU A 160 -7.11 14.45 -5.52
CA LEU A 160 -7.36 13.37 -6.48
C LEU A 160 -8.54 13.67 -7.40
N ALA A 161 -9.23 14.81 -7.32
CA ALA A 161 -10.40 15.13 -8.12
C ALA A 161 -11.42 13.96 -8.18
N VAL A 162 -11.79 13.44 -7.01
CA VAL A 162 -12.84 12.42 -6.87
C VAL A 162 -14.17 13.13 -6.60
N PRO A 163 -15.15 13.02 -7.50
CA PRO A 163 -16.51 13.52 -7.26
C PRO A 163 -17.15 12.86 -6.04
N VAL A 164 -18.01 13.59 -5.32
CA VAL A 164 -18.68 13.10 -4.08
C VAL A 164 -19.53 11.85 -4.36
N ASP A 165 -20.20 11.81 -5.51
CA ASP A 165 -20.99 10.67 -5.99
C ASP A 165 -20.15 9.46 -6.42
N HIS A 166 -18.82 9.56 -6.36
CA HIS A 166 -17.89 8.46 -6.61
C HIS A 166 -17.12 8.02 -5.34
N PHE A 167 -17.46 8.53 -4.15
CA PHE A 167 -16.77 8.13 -2.92
C PHE A 167 -16.96 6.65 -2.58
N ASP A 168 -18.06 6.04 -3.05
CA ASP A 168 -18.33 4.59 -3.01
C ASP A 168 -17.28 3.75 -3.76
N ARG A 169 -16.55 4.37 -4.71
CA ARG A 169 -15.50 3.73 -5.52
C ARG A 169 -14.10 3.94 -4.96
N VAL A 170 -13.98 4.51 -3.76
CA VAL A 170 -12.71 4.76 -3.09
C VAL A 170 -12.49 3.73 -1.98
N ILE A 171 -11.28 3.19 -1.94
CA ILE A 171 -10.81 2.33 -0.86
C ILE A 171 -9.75 3.09 -0.06
N GLY A 172 -9.95 3.19 1.25
CA GLY A 172 -8.95 3.69 2.19
C GLY A 172 -8.34 2.55 3.00
N PHE A 173 -7.02 2.57 3.19
CA PHE A 173 -6.28 1.61 3.99
C PHE A 173 -5.70 2.29 5.22
N GLU A 174 -5.87 1.70 6.40
CA GLU A 174 -5.41 2.26 7.67
C GLU A 174 -5.08 1.18 8.70
N ASP A 175 -4.11 1.42 9.56
CA ASP A 175 -3.70 0.47 10.60
C ASP A 175 -4.32 0.77 11.97
N SER A 176 -4.91 1.95 12.14
CA SER A 176 -5.33 2.50 13.43
C SER A 176 -6.85 2.75 13.53
N GLU A 177 -7.38 2.80 14.77
CA GLU A 177 -8.77 3.18 15.02
C GLU A 177 -9.07 4.61 14.55
N SER A 178 -8.20 5.56 14.91
CA SER A 178 -8.38 6.97 14.54
C SER A 178 -8.33 7.17 13.03
N GLY A 179 -7.47 6.45 12.32
CA GLY A 179 -7.41 6.47 10.87
C GLY A 179 -8.64 5.88 10.21
N ASN A 180 -9.11 4.72 10.66
CA ASN A 180 -10.35 4.13 10.14
C ASN A 180 -11.56 5.05 10.37
N LEU A 181 -11.67 5.67 11.55
CA LEU A 181 -12.70 6.68 11.82
C LEU A 181 -12.61 7.87 10.87
N ALA A 182 -11.40 8.37 10.60
CA ALA A 182 -11.19 9.48 9.68
C ALA A 182 -11.59 9.15 8.23
N ILE A 183 -11.32 7.92 7.75
CA ILE A 183 -11.77 7.43 6.44
C ILE A 183 -13.29 7.43 6.37
N ARG A 184 -13.96 6.85 7.38
CA ARG A 184 -15.43 6.80 7.43
C ARG A 184 -16.05 8.20 7.51
N ALA A 185 -15.47 9.08 8.31
CA ALA A 185 -15.91 10.47 8.45
C ALA A 185 -15.75 11.28 7.15
N ALA A 186 -14.79 10.92 6.30
CA ALA A 186 -14.62 11.50 4.96
C ALA A 186 -15.65 11.00 3.94
N GLY A 187 -16.43 9.97 4.28
CA GLY A 187 -17.44 9.38 3.40
C GLY A 187 -16.89 8.36 2.41
N ILE A 188 -15.63 7.91 2.57
CA ILE A 188 -15.02 6.88 1.71
C ILE A 188 -15.78 5.56 1.86
N GLY A 189 -16.17 4.99 0.71
CA GLY A 189 -17.06 3.83 0.62
C GLY A 189 -16.54 2.59 1.34
N LEU A 190 -15.25 2.30 1.16
CA LEU A 190 -14.61 1.13 1.75
C LEU A 190 -13.43 1.53 2.64
N ALA A 191 -13.56 1.31 3.95
CA ALA A 191 -12.47 1.46 4.91
C ALA A 191 -11.89 0.07 5.24
N VAL A 192 -10.63 -0.15 4.93
CA VAL A 192 -9.94 -1.41 5.18
C VAL A 192 -8.90 -1.19 6.29
N ALA A 193 -9.15 -1.81 7.43
CA ALA A 193 -8.16 -1.87 8.49
C ALA A 193 -7.10 -2.92 8.15
N VAL A 194 -5.83 -2.56 8.28
CA VAL A 194 -4.68 -3.45 8.08
C VAL A 194 -3.80 -3.40 9.34
N PRO A 195 -4.24 -4.04 10.43
CA PRO A 195 -3.56 -3.94 11.71
C PRO A 195 -2.16 -4.57 11.68
N PHE A 196 -1.30 -4.08 12.55
CA PHE A 196 0.01 -4.67 12.84
C PHE A 196 0.22 -4.76 14.35
N ALA A 197 1.36 -5.27 14.79
CA ALA A 197 1.60 -5.60 16.19
C ALA A 197 1.31 -4.44 17.16
N GLN A 198 1.60 -3.19 16.78
CA GLN A 198 1.40 -2.02 17.64
C GLN A 198 -0.07 -1.55 17.69
N THR A 199 -0.92 -1.95 16.73
CA THR A 199 -2.34 -1.59 16.70
C THR A 199 -3.27 -2.76 17.01
N ALA A 200 -2.71 -3.89 17.46
CA ALA A 200 -3.48 -5.10 17.77
C ALA A 200 -4.56 -4.90 18.85
N GLY A 201 -4.42 -3.87 19.70
CA GLY A 201 -5.40 -3.53 20.74
C GLY A 201 -6.42 -2.45 20.35
N HIS A 202 -6.36 -1.91 19.13
CA HIS A 202 -7.27 -0.84 18.69
C HIS A 202 -8.67 -1.38 18.37
N ASN A 203 -9.71 -0.55 18.56
CA ASN A 203 -11.06 -0.88 18.14
C ASN A 203 -11.25 -0.56 16.66
N LEU A 204 -11.22 -1.60 15.82
CA LEU A 204 -11.34 -1.48 14.36
C LEU A 204 -12.77 -1.68 13.85
N SER A 205 -13.78 -1.56 14.71
CA SER A 205 -15.20 -1.75 14.33
C SER A 205 -15.72 -0.73 13.31
N SER A 206 -15.03 0.40 13.13
CA SER A 206 -15.34 1.38 12.09
C SER A 206 -14.90 0.95 10.69
N ALA A 207 -14.02 -0.06 10.56
CA ALA A 207 -13.59 -0.58 9.28
C ALA A 207 -14.69 -1.42 8.62
N SER A 208 -14.83 -1.29 7.30
CA SER A 208 -15.66 -2.16 6.47
C SER A 208 -15.07 -3.57 6.37
N TYR A 209 -13.74 -3.68 6.43
CA TYR A 209 -13.02 -4.94 6.45
C TYR A 209 -11.74 -4.86 7.29
N VAL A 210 -11.38 -5.94 7.98
CA VAL A 210 -10.10 -6.06 8.69
C VAL A 210 -9.24 -7.12 8.00
N ALA A 211 -8.20 -6.68 7.29
CA ALA A 211 -7.23 -7.53 6.61
C ALA A 211 -6.08 -7.91 7.56
N LYS A 212 -6.25 -9.06 8.25
CA LYS A 212 -5.29 -9.55 9.25
C LYS A 212 -3.94 -9.94 8.65
N TYR A 213 -3.92 -10.31 7.37
CA TYR A 213 -2.70 -10.69 6.66
C TYR A 213 -2.23 -9.64 5.65
N GLY A 214 -2.53 -8.36 5.89
CA GLY A 214 -2.01 -7.29 5.06
C GLY A 214 -2.72 -7.16 3.70
N LEU A 215 -2.06 -6.48 2.78
CA LEU A 215 -2.55 -6.28 1.42
C LEU A 215 -2.64 -7.57 0.60
N PRO A 216 -1.83 -8.64 0.81
CA PRO A 216 -2.03 -9.92 0.15
C PRO A 216 -3.43 -10.48 0.37
N GLU A 217 -3.99 -10.33 1.57
CA GLU A 217 -5.37 -10.76 1.84
C GLU A 217 -6.38 -9.98 0.99
N VAL A 218 -6.14 -8.69 0.78
CA VAL A 218 -7.01 -7.83 -0.04
C VAL A 218 -6.90 -8.20 -1.52
N ILE A 219 -5.70 -8.49 -2.01
CA ILE A 219 -5.45 -8.85 -3.41
C ILE A 219 -6.07 -10.21 -3.73
N PHE A 220 -5.74 -11.25 -2.97
CA PHE A 220 -6.03 -12.63 -3.33
C PHE A 220 -7.33 -13.12 -2.68
N LYS A 221 -7.46 -13.03 -1.35
CA LYS A 221 -8.67 -13.52 -0.66
C LYS A 221 -9.91 -12.67 -0.94
N LYS A 222 -9.74 -11.36 -1.12
CA LYS A 222 -10.83 -10.43 -1.40
C LYS A 222 -10.91 -9.97 -2.84
N HIS A 223 -9.97 -10.34 -3.70
CA HIS A 223 -10.01 -10.01 -5.13
C HIS A 223 -10.20 -8.50 -5.37
N LEU A 224 -9.52 -7.66 -4.58
CA LEU A 224 -9.69 -6.19 -4.52
C LEU A 224 -11.14 -5.72 -4.35
N PHE A 225 -11.99 -6.58 -3.77
CA PHE A 225 -13.42 -6.35 -3.56
C PHE A 225 -14.25 -6.22 -4.86
N PHE A 226 -13.75 -6.69 -6.01
CA PHE A 226 -14.52 -6.72 -7.26
C PHE A 226 -15.62 -7.80 -7.30
N ASN A 227 -15.53 -8.81 -6.45
CA ASN A 227 -16.45 -9.96 -6.42
C ASN A 227 -17.49 -9.83 -5.28
N GLN A 228 -17.89 -8.61 -4.92
CA GLN A 228 -18.92 -8.34 -3.90
C GLN A 228 -20.28 -8.07 -4.50
#